data_AF-A0A1B9EWZ0-F1
#
_entry.id   AF-A0A1B9EWZ0-F1
#
_cell.length_a   1.000
_cell.length_b   1.000
_cell.length_c   1.000
_cell.angle_alpha   90.00
_cell.angle_beta   90.00
_cell.angle_gamma   90.00
#
_symmetry.space_group_name_H-M   'P 1'
#
loop_
_entity.id
_entity.type
_entity.pdbx_description
1 polymer ?
#
loop_
_entity_poly.entity_id
_entity_poly.type
_entity_poly.pdbx_seq_one_letter_code
_entity_poly.pdbx_strand_id
1 'polypeptide(L)'
;MRDRATRTPYHPLPEGGVVVVHGPFLLGHWFPFALTVHLRLSPGALRRRTAEPERWTLPAFARYEDEVAPTERADVVVRADDPAHPAWSGVPGRG
;
A
#
# COMPACT_ATOMS: atom_id res chain seq x y z
N MET A 1 -4.57 33.08 6.33
CA MET A 1 -4.38 31.62 6.18
C MET A 1 -4.98 31.23 4.84
N ARG A 2 -4.16 31.01 3.80
CA ARG A 2 -4.65 30.51 2.51
C ARG A 2 -4.68 29.00 2.57
N ASP A 3 -5.86 28.43 2.38
CA ASP A 3 -6.06 27.01 2.21
C ASP A 3 -5.21 26.52 1.03
N ARG A 4 -4.27 25.61 1.32
CA ARG A 4 -3.38 24.95 0.33
C ARG A 4 -3.90 23.55 -0.01
N ALA A 5 -5.12 23.19 0.38
CA ALA A 5 -5.71 21.92 0.00
C ALA A 5 -6.09 21.97 -1.49
N THR A 6 -5.23 21.43 -2.34
CA THR A 6 -5.58 21.10 -3.73
C THR A 6 -6.55 19.91 -3.67
N ARG A 7 -7.85 20.20 -3.56
CA ARG A 7 -8.89 19.16 -3.63
C ARG A 7 -9.30 18.97 -5.08
N THR A 8 -9.24 17.73 -5.54
CA THR A 8 -9.94 17.34 -6.76
C THR A 8 -11.45 17.54 -6.55
N PRO A 9 -12.19 18.01 -7.57
CA PRO A 9 -13.64 18.06 -7.50
C PRO A 9 -14.24 16.70 -7.14
N TYR A 10 -15.41 16.71 -6.49
CA TYR A 10 -16.13 15.47 -6.24
C TYR A 10 -16.58 14.83 -7.55
N HIS A 11 -16.44 13.51 -7.64
CA HIS A 11 -16.90 12.72 -8.78
C HIS A 11 -17.97 11.73 -8.31
N PRO A 12 -19.14 11.67 -8.98
CA PRO A 12 -20.15 10.67 -8.67
C PRO A 12 -19.60 9.28 -9.01
N LEU A 13 -19.74 8.36 -8.06
CA LEU A 13 -19.39 6.96 -8.25
C LEU A 13 -20.64 6.20 -8.72
N PRO A 14 -20.58 5.45 -9.84
CA PRO A 14 -21.71 4.63 -10.27
C PRO A 14 -22.00 3.53 -9.24
N GLU A 15 -23.21 2.97 -9.30
CA GLU A 15 -23.55 1.80 -8.49
C GLU A 15 -22.56 0.66 -8.73
N GLY A 16 -22.07 0.05 -7.64
CA GLY A 16 -21.02 -0.98 -7.70
C GLY A 16 -19.61 -0.46 -7.97
N GLY A 17 -19.40 0.87 -8.06
CA GLY A 17 -18.08 1.44 -8.23
C GLY A 17 -17.16 1.17 -7.03
N VAL A 18 -15.86 1.07 -7.30
CA VAL A 18 -14.82 0.83 -6.30
C VAL A 18 -13.85 2.00 -6.30
N VAL A 19 -13.49 2.48 -5.11
CA VAL A 19 -12.43 3.47 -4.92
C VAL A 19 -11.15 2.74 -4.49
N VAL A 20 -10.08 2.94 -5.25
CA VAL A 20 -8.76 2.44 -4.90
C VAL A 20 -7.94 3.57 -4.32
N VAL A 21 -7.48 3.39 -3.07
CA VAL A 21 -6.51 4.27 -2.43
C VAL A 21 -5.17 3.55 -2.43
N HIS A 22 -4.14 4.17 -2.99
CA HIS A 22 -2.80 3.61 -3.05
C HIS A 22 -1.77 4.59 -2.48
N GLY A 23 -0.73 4.05 -1.88
CA GLY A 23 0.33 4.83 -1.27
C GLY A 23 1.09 4.03 -0.22
N PRO A 24 2.27 4.50 0.18
CA PRO A 24 2.99 3.90 1.28
C PRO A 24 2.25 4.15 2.61
N PHE A 25 2.42 3.23 3.55
CA PHE A 25 2.06 3.43 4.96
C PHE A 25 0.57 3.63 5.26
N LEU A 26 -0.32 3.07 4.42
CA LEU A 26 -1.77 3.22 4.59
C LEU A 26 -2.37 2.29 5.66
N LEU A 27 -1.77 1.12 5.89
CA LEU A 27 -2.19 0.22 6.98
C LEU A 27 -1.55 0.69 8.28
N GLY A 28 -2.27 0.68 9.40
CA GLY A 28 -1.80 1.20 10.70
C GLY A 28 -2.45 2.51 11.15
N HIS A 29 -3.29 3.10 10.31
CA HIS A 29 -4.15 4.22 10.66
C HIS A 29 -5.61 3.79 10.82
N TRP A 30 -6.43 4.63 11.44
CA TRP A 30 -7.82 4.35 11.81
C TRP A 30 -8.80 4.23 10.62
N PHE A 31 -8.33 4.23 9.38
CA PHE A 31 -9.20 4.25 8.21
C PHE A 31 -9.77 2.84 7.92
N PRO A 32 -11.10 2.66 7.91
CA PRO A 32 -11.73 1.36 7.80
C PRO A 32 -11.86 0.92 6.33
N PHE A 33 -10.74 0.51 5.72
CA PHE A 33 -10.78 -0.07 4.37
C PHE A 33 -11.63 -1.35 4.34
N ALA A 34 -12.52 -1.47 3.36
CA ALA A 34 -13.34 -2.68 3.16
C ALA A 34 -12.54 -3.88 2.61
N LEU A 35 -11.37 -3.61 2.04
CA LEU A 35 -10.38 -4.59 1.58
C LEU A 35 -9.00 -3.91 1.56
N THR A 36 -7.98 -4.62 2.02
CA THR A 36 -6.59 -4.16 2.07
C THR A 36 -5.67 -5.12 1.32
N VAL A 37 -4.79 -4.55 0.49
CA VAL A 37 -3.77 -5.30 -0.25
C VAL A 37 -2.41 -4.71 0.07
N HIS A 38 -1.55 -5.49 0.72
CA HIS A 38 -0.16 -5.10 0.98
C HIS A 38 0.77 -5.65 -0.10
N LEU A 39 1.47 -4.75 -0.79
CA LEU A 39 2.51 -5.11 -1.74
C LEU A 39 3.84 -5.20 -1.02
N ARG A 40 4.31 -6.43 -0.78
CA ARG A 40 5.53 -6.71 -0.03
C ARG A 40 6.69 -6.89 -0.99
N LEU A 41 7.74 -6.08 -0.80
CA LEU A 41 9.04 -6.24 -1.44
C LEU A 41 10.08 -6.59 -0.37
N SER A 42 11.03 -7.46 -0.69
CA SER A 42 12.21 -7.66 0.16
C SER A 42 13.04 -6.37 0.23
N PRO A 43 13.83 -6.16 1.31
CA PRO A 43 14.70 -5.00 1.42
C PRO A 43 15.65 -4.83 0.22
N GLY A 44 16.16 -5.95 -0.32
CA GLY A 44 17.00 -5.95 -1.51
C GLY A 44 16.24 -5.53 -2.77
N ALA A 45 15.00 -6.01 -2.96
CA ALA A 45 14.16 -5.60 -4.09
C ALA A 45 13.79 -4.12 -4.00
N LEU A 46 13.41 -3.64 -2.82
CA LEU A 46 13.07 -2.23 -2.57
C LEU A 46 14.26 -1.32 -2.90
N ARG A 47 15.47 -1.65 -2.41
CA ARG A 47 16.69 -0.88 -2.71
C ARG A 47 17.05 -0.88 -4.20
N ARG A 48 16.88 -2.00 -4.92
CA ARG A 48 17.14 -2.08 -6.37
C ARG A 48 16.15 -1.26 -7.19
N ARG A 49 14.89 -1.16 -6.73
CA ARG A 49 13.80 -0.49 -7.45
C ARG A 49 13.63 0.99 -7.09
N THR A 50 14.23 1.43 -5.98
CA THR A 50 14.20 2.84 -5.56
C THR A 50 15.36 3.60 -6.19
N ALA A 51 15.03 4.66 -6.93
CA ALA A 51 16.03 5.54 -7.53
C ALA A 51 16.93 6.15 -6.44
N GLU A 52 18.21 6.41 -6.75
CA GLU A 52 19.18 6.91 -5.76
C GLU A 52 18.67 8.13 -4.96
N PRO A 53 18.06 9.16 -5.57
CA PRO A 53 17.55 10.32 -4.84
C PRO A 53 16.41 10.01 -3.86
N GLU A 54 15.77 8.85 -3.98
CA GLU A 54 14.63 8.43 -3.15
C GLU A 54 15.03 7.42 -2.08
N ARG A 55 16.28 6.90 -2.09
CA ARG A 55 16.72 5.85 -1.15
C ARG A 55 16.73 6.27 0.31
N TRP A 56 16.71 7.57 0.59
CA TRP A 56 16.53 8.09 1.95
C TRP A 56 15.21 7.64 2.59
N THR A 57 14.21 7.22 1.78
CA THR A 57 12.91 6.73 2.27
C THR A 57 12.99 5.29 2.81
N LEU A 58 13.99 4.50 2.42
CA LEU A 58 14.07 3.07 2.76
C LEU A 58 14.00 2.76 4.26
N PRO A 59 14.63 3.55 5.16
CA PRO A 59 14.48 3.36 6.60
C PRO A 59 13.02 3.49 7.08
N ALA A 60 12.20 4.34 6.45
CA ALA A 60 10.79 4.46 6.80
C ALA A 60 10.00 3.20 6.43
N PHE A 61 10.34 2.54 5.31
CA PHE A 61 9.75 1.25 4.94
C PHE A 61 10.17 0.13 5.88
N ALA A 62 11.43 0.09 6.31
CA ALA A 62 11.89 -0.89 7.29
C ALA A 62 11.14 -0.74 8.62
N ARG A 63 11.07 0.50 9.14
CA ARG A 63 10.32 0.83 10.35
C ARG A 63 8.84 0.47 10.24
N TYR A 64 8.25 0.68 9.07
CA TYR A 64 6.86 0.33 8.81
C TYR A 64 6.61 -1.18 8.91
N GLU A 65 7.49 -2.00 8.34
CA GLU A 65 7.39 -3.45 8.48
C GLU A 65 7.49 -3.88 9.96
N ASP A 66 8.40 -3.28 10.72
CA ASP A 66 8.65 -3.65 12.12
C ASP A 66 7.54 -3.17 13.08
N GLU A 67 7.12 -1.91 12.97
CA GLU A 67 6.17 -1.29 13.91
C GLU A 67 4.72 -1.59 13.53
N VAL A 68 4.44 -1.72 12.23
CA VAL A 68 3.07 -1.83 11.70
C VAL A 68 2.78 -3.21 11.11
N ALA A 69 3.76 -4.11 10.99
CA ALA A 69 3.54 -5.51 10.59
C ALA A 69 2.46 -5.65 9.47
N PRO A 70 2.56 -4.90 8.36
CA PRO A 70 1.49 -4.78 7.36
C PRO A 70 1.15 -6.11 6.69
N THR A 71 2.12 -7.03 6.64
CA THR A 71 1.94 -8.40 6.19
C THR A 71 0.92 -9.17 7.04
N GLU A 72 0.83 -8.87 8.34
CA GLU A 72 -0.11 -9.50 9.26
C GLU A 72 -1.47 -8.79 9.27
N ARG A 73 -1.47 -7.48 8.97
CA ARG A 73 -2.67 -6.63 9.04
C ARG A 73 -3.49 -6.61 7.75
N ALA A 74 -2.89 -6.92 6.60
CA ALA A 74 -3.59 -6.89 5.33
C ALA A 74 -4.47 -8.13 5.11
N ASP A 75 -5.62 -7.93 4.46
CA ASP A 75 -6.48 -9.03 4.00
C ASP A 75 -5.78 -9.90 2.96
N VAL A 76 -4.96 -9.25 2.12
CA VAL A 76 -4.19 -9.89 1.05
C VAL A 76 -2.77 -9.37 1.05
N VAL A 77 -1.81 -10.28 0.98
CA VAL A 77 -0.39 -9.95 0.76
C VAL A 77 0.05 -10.44 -0.60
N VAL A 78 0.65 -9.54 -1.39
CA VAL A 78 1.24 -9.84 -2.68
C VAL A 78 2.75 -9.66 -2.58
N ARG A 79 3.51 -10.71 -2.85
CA ARG A 79 4.98 -10.64 -2.95
C ARG A 79 5.33 -10.14 -4.35
N ALA A 80 6.04 -9.02 -4.42
CA ALA A 80 6.30 -8.29 -5.66
C ALA A 80 7.78 -7.87 -5.83
N ASP A 81 8.72 -8.71 -5.36
CA ASP A 81 10.16 -8.51 -5.59
C ASP A 81 10.46 -8.32 -7.10
N ASP A 82 9.73 -9.07 -7.93
CA ASP A 82 9.56 -8.81 -9.36
C ASP A 82 8.09 -8.49 -9.70
N PRO A 83 7.74 -7.23 -10.03
CA PRO A 83 6.39 -6.82 -10.44
C PRO A 83 5.89 -7.52 -11.70
N ALA A 84 6.78 -8.06 -12.54
CA ALA A 84 6.37 -8.87 -13.68
C ALA A 84 5.88 -10.27 -13.27
N HIS A 85 6.26 -10.74 -12.08
CA HIS A 85 5.96 -12.08 -11.58
C HIS A 85 5.47 -12.03 -10.11
N PRO A 86 4.31 -11.39 -9.85
CA PRO A 86 3.77 -11.30 -8.50
C PRO A 86 3.29 -12.67 -8.00
N ALA A 87 3.42 -12.91 -6.70
CA ALA A 87 2.94 -14.13 -6.05
C ALA A 87 2.00 -13.81 -4.89
N TRP A 88 0.84 -14.48 -4.87
CA TRP A 88 -0.15 -14.40 -3.80
C TRP A 88 -1.01 -15.68 -3.80
N SER A 89 -1.59 -16.03 -2.64
CA SER A 89 -2.37 -17.27 -2.47
C SER A 89 -3.88 -17.11 -2.71
N GLY A 90 -4.35 -15.95 -3.17
CA GLY A 90 -5.77 -15.62 -3.27
C GLY A 90 -6.31 -14.89 -2.04
N VAL A 91 -7.58 -14.46 -2.10
CA VAL A 91 -8.30 -13.88 -0.97
C VAL A 91 -8.76 -15.03 -0.07
N PRO A 92 -8.63 -14.97 1.27
CA PRO A 92 -9.29 -15.93 2.14
C PRO A 92 -10.77 -15.97 1.78
N GLY A 93 -11.33 -17.16 1.51
CA GLY A 93 -12.75 -17.27 1.19
C GLY A 93 -13.57 -16.61 2.29
N ARG A 94 -14.37 -15.60 1.92
CA ARG A 94 -15.40 -15.08 2.81
C ARG A 94 -16.42 -16.20 2.99
N GLY A 95 -16.36 -16.89 4.12
CA GLY A 95 -17.46 -17.72 4.60
C GLY A 95 -18.70 -16.89 4.86
#